data_AF-A0A2U4EX45-F1
#
_entry.id   AF-A0A2U4EX45-F1
#
_cell.length_a   1.000
_cell.length_b   1.000
_cell.length_c   1.000
_cell.angle_alpha   90.00
_cell.angle_beta   90.00
_cell.angle_gamma   90.00
#
_symmetry.space_group_name_H-M   'P 1'
#
loop_
_entity.id
_entity.type
_entity.pdbx_description
1 polymer ?
#
loop_
_entity_poly.entity_id
_entity_poly.type
_entity_poly.pdbx_seq_one_letter_code
_entity_poly.pdbx_strand_id
1 'polypeptide(L)'
;MKKYIFILIFVFGYSLFSQYATNDAYIPPQNNTQNNTQTTEENNQNNDEYITNDAIMGRKPAVIDTPITGFKNITLGATRQDTINAILSDNTMTLPKQYMTGTVDLNSEESATFLALEENKFYKSGYFIFKNDALYSITINFQPNQVDFLELLSALNAKYSKGAFLNANTVAWQNGDIRIILERPSVVKYIDMNNVTTTSDTRIKEKEAMPPQNTRKSILEGL
;
A
#
# COMPACT_ATOMS: atom_id res chain seq x y z
N MET A 1 36.68 -53.76 12.95
CA MET A 1 36.72 -53.05 14.26
C MET A 1 36.05 -51.69 14.08
N LYS A 2 35.07 -51.41 14.96
CA LYS A 2 34.47 -50.14 15.41
C LYS A 2 34.16 -49.01 14.39
N LYS A 3 32.85 -48.80 14.20
CA LYS A 3 32.16 -47.61 13.69
C LYS A 3 32.26 -46.46 14.69
N TYR A 4 32.32 -45.20 14.25
CA TYR A 4 31.75 -44.08 15.00
C TYR A 4 31.10 -43.04 14.07
N ILE A 5 29.87 -42.72 14.46
CA ILE A 5 28.93 -41.76 13.90
C ILE A 5 29.13 -40.46 14.68
N PHE A 6 29.15 -39.30 14.03
CA PHE A 6 29.10 -38.01 14.70
C PHE A 6 27.75 -37.36 14.45
N ILE A 7 26.89 -37.39 15.47
CA ILE A 7 25.66 -36.62 15.60
C ILE A 7 26.03 -35.40 16.44
N LEU A 8 25.73 -34.20 15.95
CA LEU A 8 25.90 -32.95 16.69
C LEU A 8 24.52 -32.34 16.92
N ILE A 9 23.94 -32.70 18.07
CA ILE A 9 22.75 -32.08 18.66
C ILE A 9 23.25 -31.00 19.62
N PHE A 10 22.83 -29.76 19.41
CA PHE A 10 22.88 -28.72 20.43
C PHE A 10 21.46 -28.30 20.79
N VAL A 11 21.05 -28.69 21.98
CA VAL A 11 19.93 -28.16 22.76
C VAL A 11 20.56 -27.34 23.88
N PHE A 12 20.10 -26.10 24.08
CA PHE A 12 19.64 -25.55 25.37
C PHE A 12 19.66 -24.02 25.34
N GLY A 13 18.59 -23.41 25.85
CA GLY A 13 18.58 -21.99 26.17
C GLY A 13 17.20 -21.37 26.33
N TYR A 14 16.31 -21.97 27.13
CA TYR A 14 15.18 -21.23 27.67
C TYR A 14 15.71 -20.12 28.58
N SER A 15 15.34 -18.87 28.31
CA SER A 15 15.38 -17.78 29.29
C SER A 15 14.00 -17.15 29.34
N LEU A 16 13.34 -17.41 30.47
CA LEU A 16 12.14 -16.77 30.99
C LEU A 16 12.50 -15.43 31.60
N PHE A 17 11.86 -14.34 31.18
CA PHE A 17 11.71 -13.05 31.89
C PHE A 17 10.58 -12.28 31.17
N SER A 18 9.59 -11.63 31.79
CA SER A 18 9.32 -11.29 33.18
C SER A 18 7.80 -11.18 33.40
N GLN A 19 7.38 -11.46 34.63
CA GLN A 19 6.03 -11.28 35.13
C GLN A 19 5.76 -9.78 35.33
N TYR A 20 4.63 -9.28 34.82
CA TYR A 20 4.09 -7.99 35.24
C TYR A 20 3.08 -8.22 36.36
N ALA A 21 3.41 -7.71 37.55
CA ALA A 21 2.51 -7.40 38.65
C ALA A 21 2.17 -5.89 38.53
N THR A 22 1.06 -5.28 38.97
CA THR A 22 -0.16 -5.63 39.72
C THR A 22 -1.28 -4.69 39.22
N ASN A 23 -2.54 -5.09 39.42
CA ASN A 23 -3.72 -4.29 39.09
C ASN A 23 -3.88 -3.10 40.06
N ASP A 24 -3.65 -1.88 39.59
CA ASP A 24 -4.15 -0.67 40.26
C ASP A 24 -5.49 -0.28 39.62
N ALA A 25 -6.51 -0.18 40.47
CA ALA A 25 -7.88 0.13 40.09
C ALA A 25 -8.00 1.58 39.59
N TYR A 26 -8.63 1.73 38.43
CA TYR A 26 -8.94 3.03 37.82
C TYR A 26 -10.04 3.77 38.60
N ILE A 27 -9.77 5.01 39.01
CA ILE A 27 -10.75 5.95 39.57
C ILE A 27 -11.04 7.03 38.50
N PRO A 28 -12.30 7.21 38.05
CA PRO A 28 -12.63 8.25 37.06
C PRO A 28 -12.71 9.66 37.69
N PRO A 29 -12.40 10.74 36.95
CA PRO A 29 -12.43 12.11 37.47
C PRO A 29 -13.86 12.70 37.54
N GLN A 30 -14.12 13.47 38.61
CA GLN A 30 -15.34 14.28 38.82
C GLN A 30 -15.25 15.62 38.07
N ASN A 31 -16.32 16.00 37.37
CA ASN A 31 -16.52 17.33 36.80
C ASN A 31 -17.03 18.32 37.85
N ASN A 32 -16.38 19.49 37.95
CA ASN A 32 -16.91 20.66 38.63
C ASN A 32 -16.92 21.86 37.68
N THR A 33 -18.11 22.47 37.55
CA THR A 33 -18.43 23.57 36.63
C THR A 33 -18.29 24.91 37.35
N GLN A 34 -17.55 25.88 36.80
CA GLN A 34 -17.84 27.33 36.97
C GLN A 34 -17.37 28.13 35.73
N ASN A 35 -18.25 29.05 35.29
CA ASN A 35 -18.18 29.91 34.11
C ASN A 35 -17.41 31.24 34.38
N ASN A 36 -16.72 31.82 33.38
CA ASN A 36 -17.13 33.09 32.72
C ASN A 36 -16.16 33.55 31.58
N THR A 37 -16.75 33.72 30.39
CA THR A 37 -16.61 34.70 29.26
C THR A 37 -15.32 35.53 29.04
N GLN A 38 -14.67 35.43 27.86
CA GLN A 38 -14.89 36.28 26.66
C GLN A 38 -13.98 35.89 25.46
N THR A 39 -14.64 35.42 24.39
CA THR A 39 -14.32 35.40 22.93
C THR A 39 -12.92 35.80 22.42
N THR A 40 -12.28 34.90 21.65
CA THR A 40 -12.06 35.02 20.17
C THR A 40 -11.72 33.64 19.58
N GLU A 41 -12.65 33.11 18.77
CA GLU A 41 -12.52 32.12 17.69
C GLU A 41 -11.72 30.82 17.94
N GLU A 42 -12.34 29.88 18.65
CA GLU A 42 -12.14 28.44 18.45
C GLU A 42 -13.41 27.87 17.81
N ASN A 43 -13.26 27.00 16.80
CA ASN A 43 -14.29 26.01 16.50
C ASN A 43 -13.66 24.63 16.32
N ASN A 44 -13.52 23.97 17.49
CA ASN A 44 -13.70 22.56 17.81
C ASN A 44 -13.89 21.59 16.62
N GLN A 45 -13.00 20.61 16.46
CA GLN A 45 -13.02 19.31 17.18
C GLN A 45 -14.41 18.65 17.19
N ASN A 46 -14.52 17.55 16.44
CA ASN A 46 -15.34 16.42 16.86
C ASN A 46 -14.47 15.17 16.73
N ASN A 47 -14.08 14.68 17.89
CA ASN A 47 -13.39 13.42 18.13
C ASN A 47 -14.42 12.30 18.03
N ASP A 48 -14.25 11.38 17.09
CA ASP A 48 -14.78 10.02 17.20
C ASP A 48 -13.57 9.09 17.34
N GLU A 49 -13.06 9.04 18.56
CA GLU A 49 -12.06 8.07 18.97
C GLU A 49 -12.78 6.80 19.42
N TYR A 50 -12.87 5.80 18.54
CA TYR A 50 -12.88 4.37 18.86
C TYR A 50 -12.66 3.56 17.58
N ILE A 51 -11.42 3.14 17.31
CA ILE A 51 -11.00 1.73 17.16
C ILE A 51 -9.49 1.71 17.42
N THR A 52 -9.07 1.19 18.58
CA THR A 52 -7.67 0.88 18.83
C THR A 52 -7.29 -0.36 18.02
N ASN A 53 -6.43 -0.19 17.01
CA ASN A 53 -5.26 -1.01 16.69
C ASN A 53 -4.61 -0.46 15.42
N ASP A 54 -3.68 0.47 15.61
CA ASP A 54 -2.61 0.71 14.67
C ASP A 54 -2.96 0.96 13.19
N ALA A 55 -3.82 1.92 12.89
CA ALA A 55 -3.88 2.53 11.56
C ALA A 55 -3.99 4.05 11.69
N ILE A 56 -3.11 4.80 11.01
CA ILE A 56 -3.37 6.22 10.78
C ILE A 56 -4.43 6.25 9.68
N MET A 57 -5.69 6.41 10.07
CA MET A 57 -6.77 6.77 9.15
C MET A 57 -6.52 8.21 8.68
N GLY A 58 -5.65 8.34 7.69
CA GLY A 58 -5.34 9.58 7.00
C GLY A 58 -5.69 9.36 5.54
N ARG A 59 -6.54 10.22 4.97
CA ARG A 59 -6.84 10.23 3.52
C ARG A 59 -5.64 10.63 2.66
N LYS A 60 -4.43 10.58 3.20
CA LYS A 60 -3.16 10.88 2.57
C LYS A 60 -2.24 9.67 2.79
N PRO A 61 -1.33 9.37 1.85
CA PRO A 61 -0.41 8.25 1.99
C PRO A 61 0.54 8.44 3.18
N ALA A 62 1.02 7.33 3.75
CA ALA A 62 2.08 7.37 4.75
C ALA A 62 3.37 7.83 4.09
N VAL A 63 3.95 8.94 4.58
CA VAL A 63 5.25 9.42 4.11
C VAL A 63 6.33 8.55 4.75
N ILE A 64 7.25 8.03 3.93
CA ILE A 64 8.30 7.11 4.35
C ILE A 64 9.67 7.55 3.83
N ASP A 65 10.72 7.18 4.57
CA ASP A 65 12.11 7.47 4.17
C ASP A 65 12.73 6.35 3.33
N THR A 66 12.21 5.12 3.44
CA THR A 66 12.69 3.97 2.66
C THR A 66 12.40 4.19 1.16
N PRO A 67 13.41 4.14 0.28
CA PRO A 67 13.20 4.34 -1.14
C PRO A 67 12.25 3.31 -1.76
N ILE A 68 11.28 3.79 -2.52
CA ILE A 68 10.41 2.96 -3.34
C ILE A 68 10.99 2.91 -4.75
N THR A 69 11.42 1.73 -5.19
CA THR A 69 12.07 1.56 -6.49
C THR A 69 11.17 0.89 -7.53
N GLY A 70 10.28 -0.02 -7.13
CA GLY A 70 9.41 -0.76 -8.03
C GLY A 70 9.06 -2.16 -7.50
N PHE A 71 8.77 -3.08 -8.42
CA PHE A 71 8.35 -4.45 -8.10
C PHE A 71 9.43 -5.47 -8.51
N LYS A 72 9.93 -6.24 -7.54
CA LYS A 72 11.06 -7.16 -7.74
C LYS A 72 12.25 -6.41 -8.39
N ASN A 73 12.76 -6.92 -9.51
CA ASN A 73 13.86 -6.30 -10.27
C ASN A 73 13.38 -5.29 -11.32
N ILE A 74 12.07 -5.00 -11.37
CA ILE A 74 11.48 -4.04 -12.31
C ILE A 74 11.36 -2.70 -11.60
N THR A 75 12.14 -1.72 -12.03
CA THR A 75 12.22 -0.40 -11.39
C THR A 75 11.51 0.68 -12.20
N LEU A 76 10.86 1.61 -11.51
CA LEU A 76 10.36 2.84 -12.14
C LEU A 76 11.53 3.61 -12.79
N GLY A 77 11.24 4.29 -13.90
CA GLY A 77 12.22 4.96 -14.76
C GLY A 77 12.99 4.02 -15.70
N ALA A 78 12.89 2.70 -15.56
CA ALA A 78 13.56 1.76 -16.46
C ALA A 78 13.03 1.88 -17.90
N THR A 79 13.90 1.58 -18.87
CA THR A 79 13.50 1.52 -20.28
C THR A 79 12.52 0.39 -20.53
N ARG A 80 11.77 0.44 -21.64
CA ARG A 80 10.93 -0.69 -22.04
C ARG A 80 11.74 -1.97 -22.23
N GLN A 81 12.93 -1.88 -22.82
CA GLN A 81 13.78 -3.05 -23.04
C GLN A 81 14.31 -3.64 -21.74
N ASP A 82 14.75 -2.80 -20.80
CA ASP A 82 15.22 -3.27 -19.48
C ASP A 82 14.08 -3.92 -18.69
N THR A 83 12.87 -3.37 -18.80
CA THR A 83 11.67 -3.96 -18.19
C THR A 83 11.36 -5.33 -18.79
N ILE A 84 11.45 -5.49 -20.12
CA ILE A 84 11.31 -6.80 -20.78
C ILE A 84 12.35 -7.78 -20.25
N ASN A 85 13.62 -7.37 -20.20
CA ASN A 85 14.70 -8.22 -19.71
C ASN A 85 14.47 -8.66 -18.25
N ALA A 86 14.04 -7.73 -17.39
CA ALA A 86 13.73 -8.01 -16.00
C ALA A 86 12.56 -9.00 -15.87
N ILE A 87 11.47 -8.84 -16.64
CA ILE A 87 10.34 -9.77 -16.65
C ILE A 87 10.78 -11.16 -17.11
N LEU A 88 11.54 -11.25 -18.21
CA LEU A 88 12.00 -12.54 -18.77
C LEU A 88 13.01 -13.26 -17.86
N SER A 89 13.70 -12.53 -16.98
CA SER A 89 14.59 -13.10 -15.97
C SER A 89 13.86 -13.67 -14.75
N ASP A 90 12.59 -13.32 -14.57
CA ASP A 90 11.78 -13.76 -13.43
C ASP A 90 11.02 -15.06 -13.78
N ASN A 91 11.28 -16.12 -13.02
CA ASN A 91 10.70 -17.44 -13.25
C ASN A 91 9.21 -17.57 -12.89
N THR A 92 8.59 -16.54 -12.33
CA THR A 92 7.17 -16.52 -11.97
C THR A 92 6.32 -15.69 -12.93
N MET A 93 6.94 -14.91 -13.82
CA MET A 93 6.25 -14.05 -14.76
C MET A 93 6.29 -14.63 -16.17
N THR A 94 5.25 -14.34 -16.94
CA THR A 94 5.20 -14.67 -18.37
C THR A 94 4.82 -13.41 -19.13
N LEU A 95 5.67 -13.01 -20.09
CA LEU A 95 5.40 -11.90 -21.00
C LEU A 95 5.03 -12.46 -22.38
N PRO A 96 3.78 -12.30 -22.85
CA PRO A 96 3.38 -12.76 -24.16
C PRO A 96 4.13 -12.02 -25.28
N LYS A 97 4.53 -12.75 -26.33
CA LYS A 97 5.32 -12.22 -27.44
C LYS A 97 4.68 -11.01 -28.12
N GLN A 98 3.34 -10.98 -28.21
CA GLN A 98 2.62 -9.86 -28.82
C GLN A 98 2.86 -8.52 -28.12
N TYR A 99 3.09 -8.53 -26.80
CA TYR A 99 3.42 -7.34 -26.05
C TYR A 99 4.90 -6.98 -26.15
N MET A 100 5.77 -7.87 -26.63
CA MET A 100 7.19 -7.56 -26.82
C MET A 100 7.42 -6.78 -28.11
N THR A 101 6.72 -7.15 -29.18
CA THR A 101 6.98 -6.67 -30.56
C THR A 101 6.05 -5.56 -31.04
N GLY A 102 4.99 -5.23 -30.31
CA GLY A 102 4.00 -4.22 -30.70
C GLY A 102 3.93 -3.04 -29.74
N THR A 103 3.57 -1.88 -30.28
CA THR A 103 3.03 -0.75 -29.52
C THR A 103 1.50 -0.86 -29.58
N VAL A 104 0.86 -1.15 -28.46
CA VAL A 104 -0.60 -1.01 -28.36
C VAL A 104 -0.85 0.40 -27.82
N ASP A 105 -1.29 1.29 -28.72
CA ASP A 105 -1.61 2.66 -28.38
C ASP A 105 -2.95 2.66 -27.63
N LEU A 106 -2.93 2.95 -26.33
CA LEU A 106 -4.15 3.14 -25.56
C LEU A 106 -4.69 4.53 -25.92
N ASN A 107 -5.70 4.58 -26.79
CA ASN A 107 -6.37 5.81 -27.23
C ASN A 107 -6.88 6.67 -26.04
N SER A 108 -6.06 7.62 -25.57
CA SER A 108 -6.48 8.91 -24.99
C SER A 108 -5.25 9.80 -24.71
N GLU A 109 -5.03 10.78 -25.58
CA GLU A 109 -4.24 12.03 -25.42
C GLU A 109 -2.73 11.97 -25.10
N GLU A 110 -2.17 10.89 -24.56
CA GLU A 110 -0.72 10.64 -24.47
C GLU A 110 -0.44 9.20 -24.88
N SER A 111 0.35 8.98 -25.95
CA SER A 111 0.74 7.66 -26.44
C SER A 111 1.55 6.87 -25.41
N ALA A 112 0.85 6.26 -24.46
CA ALA A 112 1.44 5.42 -23.44
C ALA A 112 1.52 3.99 -23.98
N THR A 113 2.75 3.55 -24.28
CA THR A 113 3.01 2.14 -24.59
C THR A 113 2.87 1.33 -23.30
N PHE A 114 2.36 0.10 -23.37
CA PHE A 114 2.32 -0.79 -22.21
C PHE A 114 2.85 -2.20 -22.52
N LEU A 115 3.27 -2.89 -21.46
CA LEU A 115 3.49 -4.34 -21.43
C LEU A 115 2.44 -4.96 -20.50
N ALA A 116 1.99 -6.17 -20.81
CA ALA A 116 1.08 -6.92 -19.97
C ALA A 116 1.58 -8.34 -19.70
N LEU A 117 1.49 -8.79 -18.46
CA LEU A 117 1.75 -10.19 -18.09
C LEU A 117 0.61 -11.09 -18.55
N GLU A 118 0.96 -12.33 -18.89
CA GLU A 118 -0.01 -13.42 -19.00
C GLU A 118 -0.57 -13.78 -17.63
N GLU A 119 -1.83 -14.20 -17.59
CA GLU A 119 -2.40 -14.80 -16.41
C GLU A 119 -1.69 -16.11 -16.08
N ASN A 120 -1.37 -16.32 -14.80
CA ASN A 120 -0.82 -17.57 -14.30
C ASN A 120 -1.24 -17.83 -12.86
N LYS A 121 -0.58 -18.79 -12.20
CA LYS A 121 -0.88 -19.18 -10.83
C LYS A 121 -0.82 -18.00 -9.84
N PHE A 122 0.13 -17.07 -9.96
CA PHE A 122 0.30 -15.98 -9.00
C PHE A 122 -0.31 -14.66 -9.48
N TYR A 123 -0.26 -14.42 -10.78
CA TYR A 123 -0.65 -13.15 -11.39
C TYR A 123 -1.94 -13.34 -12.19
N LYS A 124 -2.98 -12.60 -11.84
CA LYS A 124 -4.16 -12.44 -12.68
C LYS A 124 -3.85 -11.57 -13.90
N SER A 125 -3.08 -10.50 -13.67
CA SER A 125 -2.52 -9.65 -14.71
C SER A 125 -1.42 -8.78 -14.11
N GLY A 126 -0.55 -8.24 -14.96
CA GLY A 126 0.39 -7.19 -14.60
C GLY A 126 0.48 -6.21 -15.74
N TYR A 127 0.50 -4.91 -15.45
CA TYR A 127 0.57 -3.85 -16.45
C TYR A 127 1.74 -2.93 -16.13
N PHE A 128 2.56 -2.66 -17.14
CA PHE A 128 3.70 -1.77 -17.07
C PHE A 128 3.49 -0.67 -18.11
N ILE A 129 3.36 0.58 -17.67
CA ILE A 129 2.97 1.70 -18.53
C ILE A 129 4.16 2.66 -18.65
N PHE A 130 4.47 3.02 -19.89
CA PHE A 130 5.64 3.80 -20.25
C PHE A 130 5.24 5.17 -20.79
N LYS A 131 6.05 6.18 -20.47
CA LYS A 131 5.98 7.52 -21.05
C LYS A 131 7.39 7.91 -21.50
N ASN A 132 7.55 8.29 -22.77
CA ASN A 132 8.87 8.61 -23.34
C ASN A 132 9.92 7.51 -23.09
N ASP A 133 9.54 6.24 -23.27
CA ASP A 133 10.33 5.03 -22.99
C ASP A 133 10.71 4.79 -21.52
N ALA A 134 10.25 5.62 -20.57
CA ALA A 134 10.47 5.41 -19.15
C ALA A 134 9.24 4.78 -18.47
N LEU A 135 9.44 3.71 -17.71
CA LEU A 135 8.39 3.05 -16.92
C LEU A 135 7.91 3.97 -15.79
N TYR A 136 6.67 4.46 -15.84
CA TYR A 136 6.15 5.35 -14.79
C TYR A 136 5.09 4.69 -13.90
N SER A 137 4.50 3.59 -14.33
CA SER A 137 3.46 2.89 -13.56
C SER A 137 3.57 1.39 -13.70
N ILE A 138 3.53 0.69 -12.56
CA ILE A 138 3.47 -0.77 -12.46
C ILE A 138 2.18 -1.11 -11.70
N THR A 139 1.32 -1.94 -12.27
CA THR A 139 0.14 -2.48 -11.60
C THR A 139 0.18 -3.99 -11.63
N ILE A 140 0.23 -4.63 -10.46
CA ILE A 140 0.19 -6.09 -10.33
C ILE A 140 -1.14 -6.47 -9.69
N ASN A 141 -1.92 -7.28 -10.41
CA ASN A 141 -3.14 -7.88 -9.91
C ASN A 141 -2.85 -9.35 -9.61
N PHE A 142 -2.77 -9.70 -8.34
CA PHE A 142 -2.51 -11.06 -7.91
C PHE A 142 -3.77 -11.92 -7.99
N GLN A 143 -3.60 -13.23 -8.09
CA GLN A 143 -4.68 -14.18 -7.86
C GLN A 143 -5.06 -14.14 -6.37
N PRO A 144 -6.24 -13.63 -5.98
CA PRO A 144 -6.56 -13.36 -4.56
C PRO A 144 -6.64 -14.62 -3.70
N ASN A 145 -6.81 -15.78 -4.32
CA ASN A 145 -6.78 -17.10 -3.66
C ASN A 145 -5.36 -17.67 -3.50
N GLN A 146 -4.33 -16.99 -4.01
CA GLN A 146 -2.93 -17.40 -3.88
C GLN A 146 -2.09 -16.38 -3.12
N VAL A 147 -2.43 -15.09 -3.23
CA VAL A 147 -1.77 -14.00 -2.50
C VAL A 147 -2.86 -13.03 -2.06
N ASP A 148 -3.11 -12.96 -0.75
CA ASP A 148 -4.21 -12.14 -0.21
C ASP A 148 -3.79 -10.71 0.18
N PHE A 149 -4.79 -9.85 0.39
CA PHE A 149 -4.59 -8.46 0.79
C PHE A 149 -3.75 -8.30 2.07
N LEU A 150 -4.01 -9.11 3.09
CA LEU A 150 -3.38 -8.99 4.40
C LEU A 150 -1.94 -9.50 4.37
N GLU A 151 -1.65 -10.53 3.59
CA GLU A 151 -0.29 -10.98 3.30
C GLU A 151 0.52 -9.88 2.61
N LEU A 152 -0.05 -9.25 1.56
CA LEU A 152 0.56 -8.12 0.87
C LEU A 152 0.77 -6.92 1.80
N LEU A 153 -0.24 -6.58 2.61
CA LEU A 153 -0.15 -5.51 3.59
C LEU A 153 0.95 -5.77 4.61
N SER A 154 1.05 -7.01 5.12
CA SER A 154 2.07 -7.40 6.09
C SER A 154 3.47 -7.32 5.48
N ALA A 155 3.65 -7.82 4.26
CA ALA A 155 4.93 -7.75 3.55
C ALA A 155 5.35 -6.31 3.23
N LEU A 156 4.42 -5.45 2.79
CA LEU A 156 4.68 -4.05 2.53
C LEU A 156 4.99 -3.28 3.82
N ASN A 157 4.26 -3.53 4.91
CA ASN A 157 4.54 -2.92 6.21
C ASN A 157 5.91 -3.31 6.76
N ALA A 158 6.30 -4.58 6.59
CA ALA A 158 7.63 -5.04 6.99
C ALA A 158 8.75 -4.33 6.22
N LYS A 159 8.53 -4.02 4.93
CA LYS A 159 9.53 -3.37 4.08
C LYS A 159 9.56 -1.84 4.22
N TYR A 160 8.40 -1.21 4.33
CA TYR A 160 8.23 0.24 4.20
C TYR A 160 7.68 0.92 5.44
N SER A 161 7.59 0.21 6.57
CA SER A 161 6.83 0.63 7.75
C SER A 161 5.32 0.74 7.47
N LYS A 162 4.57 1.15 8.50
CA LYS A 162 3.11 1.16 8.52
C LYS A 162 2.50 2.07 7.46
N GLY A 163 1.68 1.51 6.57
CA GLY A 163 0.94 2.27 5.56
C GLY A 163 -0.24 3.07 6.13
N ALA A 164 -0.68 4.08 5.37
CA ALA A 164 -1.87 4.87 5.71
C ALA A 164 -3.09 4.36 4.95
N PHE A 165 -4.21 4.17 5.64
CA PHE A 165 -5.47 3.79 5.00
C PHE A 165 -6.14 5.03 4.41
N LEU A 166 -6.19 5.12 3.08
CA LEU A 166 -6.94 6.16 2.38
C LEU A 166 -8.45 5.94 2.51
N ASN A 167 -8.86 4.66 2.56
CA ASN A 167 -10.21 4.18 2.86
C ASN A 167 -10.14 2.70 3.29
N ALA A 168 -11.29 2.07 3.58
CA ALA A 168 -11.37 0.67 4.05
C ALA A 168 -10.74 -0.38 3.11
N ASN A 169 -10.55 -0.02 1.84
CA ASN A 169 -10.09 -0.91 0.78
C ASN A 169 -8.75 -0.49 0.18
N THR A 170 -8.11 0.57 0.69
CA THR A 170 -6.92 1.15 0.06
C THR A 170 -5.92 1.62 1.12
N VAL A 171 -4.68 1.11 1.03
CA VAL A 171 -3.54 1.52 1.85
C VAL A 171 -2.48 2.11 0.94
N ALA A 172 -1.82 3.19 1.38
CA ALA A 172 -0.81 3.86 0.56
C ALA A 172 0.42 4.30 1.35
N TRP A 173 1.55 4.30 0.64
CA TRP A 173 2.85 4.79 1.09
C TRP A 173 3.41 5.74 0.03
N GLN A 174 4.20 6.73 0.44
CA GLN A 174 4.83 7.69 -0.46
C GLN A 174 6.25 8.04 -0.01
N ASN A 175 7.18 8.01 -0.96
CA ASN A 175 8.56 8.45 -0.80
C ASN A 175 8.86 9.44 -1.94
N GLY A 176 8.99 10.74 -1.60
CA GLY A 176 9.07 11.80 -2.62
C GLY A 176 7.89 11.73 -3.58
N ASP A 177 8.19 11.59 -4.87
CA ASP A 177 7.19 11.50 -5.95
C ASP A 177 6.76 10.07 -6.27
N ILE A 178 7.31 9.07 -5.57
CA ILE A 178 6.95 7.67 -5.81
C ILE A 178 5.92 7.21 -4.79
N ARG A 179 4.87 6.56 -5.27
CA ARG A 179 3.76 6.08 -4.44
C ARG A 179 3.50 4.59 -4.63
N ILE A 180 3.27 3.89 -3.51
CA ILE A 180 2.68 2.54 -3.50
C ILE A 180 1.21 2.65 -3.10
N ILE A 181 0.35 1.95 -3.82
CA ILE A 181 -1.06 1.78 -3.46
C ILE A 181 -1.38 0.29 -3.41
N LEU A 182 -1.84 -0.20 -2.26
CA LEU A 182 -2.40 -1.53 -2.09
C LEU A 182 -3.94 -1.41 -2.06
N GLU A 183 -4.62 -2.10 -2.96
CA GLU A 183 -6.08 -2.10 -3.08
C GLU A 183 -6.64 -3.52 -2.93
N ARG A 184 -7.81 -3.65 -2.31
CA ARG A 184 -8.57 -4.90 -2.34
C ARG A 184 -9.05 -5.22 -3.77
N PRO A 185 -9.12 -6.51 -4.17
CA PRO A 185 -8.84 -7.69 -3.36
C PRO A 185 -7.35 -7.97 -3.16
N SER A 186 -6.50 -7.90 -4.19
CA SER A 186 -5.05 -8.12 -4.08
C SER A 186 -4.30 -7.39 -5.20
N VAL A 187 -4.38 -6.05 -5.22
CA VAL A 187 -3.76 -5.23 -6.27
C VAL A 187 -2.71 -4.32 -5.67
N VAL A 188 -1.49 -4.34 -6.21
CA VAL A 188 -0.41 -3.42 -5.82
C VAL A 188 -0.05 -2.55 -7.00
N LYS A 189 0.06 -1.24 -6.76
CA LYS A 189 0.49 -0.25 -7.75
C LYS A 189 1.74 0.46 -7.27
N TYR A 190 2.68 0.70 -8.17
CA TYR A 190 3.84 1.58 -8.01
C TYR A 190 3.73 2.66 -9.06
N ILE A 191 3.74 3.93 -8.65
CA ILE A 191 3.45 5.05 -9.53
C ILE A 191 4.47 6.15 -9.27
N ASP A 192 5.09 6.64 -10.35
CA ASP A 192 5.77 7.93 -10.38
C ASP A 192 4.74 9.04 -10.60
N MET A 193 4.50 9.83 -9.55
CA MET A 193 3.50 10.88 -9.50
C MET A 193 3.86 12.10 -10.37
N ASN A 194 5.09 12.21 -10.86
CA ASN A 194 5.44 13.28 -11.82
C ASN A 194 4.95 12.98 -13.24
N ASN A 195 4.63 11.73 -13.53
CA ASN A 195 4.30 11.25 -14.86
C ASN A 195 2.85 10.75 -14.99
N VAL A 196 2.02 10.92 -13.95
CA VAL A 196 0.60 10.54 -14.01
C VAL A 196 -0.19 11.42 -14.98
N THR A 197 -1.09 10.78 -15.72
CA THR A 197 -2.05 11.48 -16.58
C THR A 197 -3.12 12.19 -15.75
N THR A 198 -3.73 13.24 -16.31
CA THR A 198 -4.79 14.03 -15.66
C THR A 198 -5.95 13.17 -15.13
N THR A 199 -6.35 12.15 -15.90
CA THR A 199 -7.40 11.20 -15.51
C THR A 199 -7.00 10.36 -14.29
N SER A 200 -5.73 9.93 -14.22
CA SER A 200 -5.22 9.12 -13.11
C SER A 200 -5.08 9.96 -11.85
N ASP A 201 -4.58 11.18 -11.98
CA ASP A 201 -4.47 12.15 -10.90
C ASP A 201 -5.84 12.51 -10.30
N THR A 202 -6.86 12.70 -11.15
CA THR A 202 -8.24 12.96 -10.69
C THR A 202 -8.78 11.84 -9.80
N ARG A 203 -8.66 10.58 -10.23
CA ARG A 203 -9.11 9.41 -9.45
C ARG A 203 -8.35 9.24 -8.14
N ILE A 204 -7.06 9.60 -8.14
CA ILE A 204 -6.25 9.60 -6.91
C ILE A 204 -6.78 10.67 -5.95
N LYS A 205 -6.97 11.90 -6.42
CA LYS A 205 -7.50 13.01 -5.61
C LYS A 205 -8.91 12.73 -5.06
N GLU A 206 -9.78 12.10 -5.84
CA GLU A 206 -11.11 11.68 -5.39
C GLU A 206 -11.04 10.71 -4.19
N LYS A 207 -10.10 9.76 -4.21
CA LYS A 207 -9.90 8.83 -3.08
C LYS A 207 -9.36 9.54 -1.83
N GLU A 208 -8.65 10.63 -2.00
CA GLU A 208 -8.09 11.45 -0.91
C GLU A 208 -9.08 12.52 -0.41
N ALA A 209 -10.13 12.84 -1.18
CA ALA A 209 -11.08 13.90 -0.87
C ALA A 209 -12.00 13.55 0.33
N MET A 210 -12.42 14.58 1.07
CA MET A 210 -13.50 14.45 2.06
C MET A 210 -14.86 14.43 1.37
N PRO A 211 -15.79 13.50 1.70
CA PRO A 211 -17.16 13.65 1.25
C PRO A 211 -17.72 14.95 1.83
N PRO A 212 -18.52 15.70 1.06
CA PRO A 212 -19.16 16.91 1.56
C PRO A 212 -19.94 16.62 2.86
N GLN A 213 -19.70 17.42 3.91
CA GLN A 213 -20.28 17.23 5.24
C GLN A 213 -21.82 17.24 5.23
N ASN A 214 -22.41 18.01 4.32
CA ASN A 214 -23.86 18.08 4.11
C ASN A 214 -24.45 16.74 3.62
N THR A 215 -23.77 16.05 2.71
CA THR A 215 -24.22 14.75 2.17
C THR A 215 -24.12 13.64 3.21
N ARG A 216 -23.08 13.67 4.07
CA ARG A 216 -22.94 12.69 5.16
C ARG A 216 -24.07 12.83 6.18
N LYS A 217 -24.36 14.06 6.61
CA LYS A 217 -25.41 14.35 7.59
C LYS A 217 -26.80 13.91 7.09
N SER A 218 -27.16 14.24 5.85
CA SER A 218 -28.46 13.88 5.28
C SER A 218 -28.67 12.38 5.13
N ILE A 219 -27.61 11.60 4.86
CA ILE A 219 -27.70 10.14 4.78
C ILE A 219 -27.90 9.53 6.17
N LEU A 220 -27.19 10.04 7.18
CA LEU A 220 -27.27 9.53 8.55
C LEU A 220 -28.59 9.92 9.25
N GLU A 221 -29.18 11.06 8.89
CA GLU A 221 -30.51 11.49 9.38
C GLU A 221 -31.66 10.68 8.76
N GLY A 222 -31.40 9.91 7.69
CA GLY A 222 -32.38 9.05 7.02
C GLY A 222 -32.36 7.58 7.43
N LEU A 223 -31.52 7.20 8.41
CA LEU A 223 -31.50 5.88 9.04
C LEU A 223 -32.49 5.82 10.21
#